data_AF-A0A817H2T9-F1
#
_entry.id   AF-A0A817H2T9-F1
#
_cell.length_a   1.000
_cell.length_b   1.000
_cell.length_c   1.000
_cell.angle_alpha   90.00
_cell.angle_beta   90.00
_cell.angle_gamma   90.00
#
_symmetry.space_group_name_H-M   'P 1'
#
loop_
_entity.id
_entity.type
_entity.pdbx_description
1 polymer ?
#
loop_
_entity_poly.entity_id
_entity_poly.type
_entity_poly.pdbx_seq_one_letter_code
_entity_poly.pdbx_strand_id
1 'polypeptide(L)'
;MSSAGDNTNNDQTVTIPSGDANQVIPAGVVGNSAQSTLNPNVPHTKADLDNHANQLNPNNPRYAGHQERLAAAAASREAAALHQKAQAAYQYANQLEATALEAQEAANQLHQEAILCAQQASMGANTRRESVSMSGRPFTR
;
A
#
# COMPACT_ATOMS: atom_id res chain seq x y z
N MET A 1 20.47 -14.15 -28.14
CA MET A 1 20.02 -15.51 -27.78
C MET A 1 19.12 -15.38 -26.57
N SER A 2 17.85 -15.74 -26.76
CA SER A 2 16.82 -16.25 -25.82
C SER A 2 16.71 -15.65 -24.41
N SER A 3 15.53 -15.44 -23.82
CA SER A 3 14.12 -15.42 -24.22
C SER A 3 13.38 -15.15 -22.90
N ALA A 4 12.30 -14.38 -22.97
CA ALA A 4 11.36 -14.12 -21.89
C ALA A 4 10.75 -15.40 -21.31
N GLY A 5 10.36 -15.33 -20.04
CA GLY A 5 9.51 -16.30 -19.36
C GLY A 5 8.44 -15.55 -18.60
N ASP A 6 7.44 -15.07 -19.34
CA ASP A 6 6.18 -14.55 -18.84
C ASP A 6 5.46 -15.61 -18.00
N ASN A 7 5.03 -15.22 -16.80
CA ASN A 7 4.21 -16.04 -15.92
C ASN A 7 2.73 -15.71 -16.17
N THR A 8 2.14 -16.32 -17.20
CA THR A 8 0.71 -16.29 -17.47
C THR A 8 0.09 -17.62 -17.08
N ASN A 9 -0.57 -17.66 -15.93
CA ASN A 9 -1.51 -18.74 -15.60
C ASN A 9 -2.63 -18.17 -14.74
N ASN A 10 -3.53 -17.40 -15.37
CA ASN A 10 -4.85 -17.18 -14.80
C ASN A 10 -5.84 -16.68 -15.86
N ASP A 11 -6.14 -17.47 -16.88
CA ASP A 11 -7.41 -17.30 -17.59
C ASP A 11 -7.79 -18.54 -18.41
N GLN A 12 -8.60 -19.42 -17.83
CA GLN A 12 -9.53 -20.25 -18.60
C GLN A 12 -10.84 -20.39 -17.82
N THR A 13 -11.77 -19.50 -18.13
CA THR A 13 -13.20 -19.67 -17.83
C THR A 13 -13.73 -20.90 -18.57
N VAL A 14 -14.18 -21.91 -17.83
CA VAL A 14 -14.86 -23.08 -18.41
C VAL A 14 -16.37 -22.90 -18.34
N THR A 15 -16.97 -22.67 -19.51
CA THR A 15 -18.41 -22.83 -19.75
C THR A 15 -18.78 -24.30 -19.61
N ILE A 16 -19.72 -24.62 -18.72
CA ILE A 16 -20.25 -25.98 -18.53
C ILE A 16 -21.49 -26.16 -19.41
N PRO A 17 -21.51 -27.05 -20.42
CA PRO A 17 -22.76 -27.56 -20.96
C PRO A 17 -23.20 -28.75 -20.10
N SER A 18 -24.43 -28.65 -19.60
CA SER A 18 -25.20 -29.71 -18.96
C SER A 18 -25.41 -30.88 -19.92
N GLY A 19 -25.19 -32.12 -19.46
CA GLY A 19 -25.67 -33.33 -20.16
C GLY A 19 -24.86 -34.60 -19.91
N ASP A 20 -25.45 -35.48 -19.08
CA ASP A 20 -25.36 -36.94 -19.08
C ASP A 20 -24.04 -37.72 -18.89
N ALA A 21 -23.98 -38.38 -17.73
CA ALA A 21 -23.77 -39.82 -17.54
C ALA A 21 -22.61 -40.53 -18.28
N ASN A 22 -21.37 -40.29 -17.83
CA ASN A 22 -20.39 -41.34 -17.50
C ASN A 22 -19.09 -40.67 -17.01
N GLN A 23 -18.99 -40.40 -15.71
CA GLN A 23 -17.71 -39.95 -15.14
C GLN A 23 -16.83 -41.16 -14.85
N VAL A 24 -15.97 -41.47 -15.80
CA VAL A 24 -14.66 -42.10 -15.55
C VAL A 24 -13.90 -41.14 -14.63
N ILE A 25 -13.73 -41.49 -13.36
CA ILE A 25 -12.93 -40.72 -12.41
C ILE A 25 -11.45 -40.90 -12.80
N PRO A 26 -10.73 -39.84 -13.23
CA PRO A 26 -9.31 -39.91 -13.49
C PRO A 26 -8.55 -39.95 -12.16
N ALA A 27 -7.43 -40.68 -12.15
CA ALA A 27 -6.51 -40.80 -11.01
C ALA A 27 -5.97 -39.41 -10.61
N GLY A 28 -6.64 -38.75 -9.65
CA GLY A 28 -6.21 -37.41 -9.26
C GLY A 28 -7.17 -36.61 -8.40
N VAL A 29 -8.11 -37.22 -7.67
CA VAL A 29 -8.88 -36.50 -6.64
C VAL A 29 -9.24 -37.48 -5.54
N VAL A 30 -8.50 -37.46 -4.43
CA VAL A 30 -9.06 -37.32 -3.07
C VAL A 30 -7.92 -36.82 -2.19
N GLY A 31 -7.96 -35.52 -1.88
CA GLY A 31 -7.33 -35.06 -0.66
C GLY A 31 -8.00 -35.78 0.50
N ASN A 32 -7.25 -36.62 1.19
CA ASN A 32 -7.59 -37.03 2.53
C ASN A 32 -6.32 -36.89 3.35
N SER A 33 -6.25 -35.77 4.06
CA SER A 33 -5.94 -35.77 5.47
C SER A 33 -6.72 -36.90 6.18
N ALA A 34 -6.29 -38.14 5.98
CA ALA A 34 -6.45 -39.18 6.96
C ALA A 34 -5.50 -38.75 8.10
N GLN A 35 -5.90 -37.92 9.05
CA GLN A 35 -6.83 -38.34 10.09
C GLN A 35 -6.90 -39.86 10.09
N SER A 36 -5.77 -40.44 10.51
CA SER A 36 -5.59 -41.86 10.80
C SER A 36 -6.73 -42.23 11.74
N THR A 37 -7.84 -42.67 11.14
CA THR A 37 -8.86 -43.41 11.84
C THR A 37 -8.11 -44.66 12.27
N LEU A 38 -7.85 -44.70 13.58
CA LEU A 38 -7.18 -45.77 14.31
C LEU A 38 -7.80 -47.12 13.91
N ASN A 39 -7.28 -47.72 12.84
CA ASN A 39 -7.50 -49.12 12.55
C ASN A 39 -6.27 -49.85 13.09
N PRO A 40 -6.36 -50.49 14.27
CA PRO A 40 -5.23 -51.16 14.90
C PRO A 40 -4.68 -52.35 14.09
N ASN A 41 -5.33 -52.69 12.96
CA ASN A 41 -4.93 -53.79 12.08
C ASN A 41 -4.22 -53.36 10.78
N VAL A 42 -3.84 -52.08 10.62
CA VAL A 42 -2.99 -51.68 9.50
C VAL A 42 -1.52 -51.82 9.93
N PRO A 43 -0.73 -52.74 9.35
CA PRO A 43 0.69 -52.82 9.65
C PRO A 43 1.35 -51.49 9.26
N HIS A 44 1.94 -50.80 10.22
CA HIS A 44 2.71 -49.59 9.95
C HIS A 44 3.77 -49.91 8.90
N THR A 45 3.82 -49.13 7.83
CA THR A 45 4.88 -49.33 6.84
C THR A 45 6.21 -48.95 7.49
N LYS A 46 7.31 -49.50 6.96
CA LYS A 46 8.64 -49.11 7.41
C LYS A 46 8.85 -47.59 7.34
N ALA A 47 8.29 -46.94 6.32
CA ALA A 47 8.34 -45.49 6.18
C ALA A 47 7.59 -44.76 7.31
N ASP A 48 6.44 -45.28 7.76
CA ASP A 48 5.69 -44.69 8.88
C ASP A 48 6.47 -44.82 10.20
N LEU A 49 7.09 -45.98 10.45
CA LEU A 49 7.91 -46.23 11.64
C LEU A 49 9.20 -45.40 11.64
N ASP A 50 9.88 -45.30 10.48
CA ASP A 50 11.08 -44.49 10.33
C ASP A 50 10.76 -42.99 10.49
N ASN A 51 9.61 -42.54 9.98
CA ASN A 51 9.11 -41.18 10.20
C ASN A 51 8.79 -40.92 11.66
N HIS A 52 8.14 -41.87 12.35
CA HIS A 52 7.83 -41.76 13.78
C HIS A 52 9.09 -41.66 14.63
N ALA A 53 10.09 -42.50 14.36
CA ALA A 53 11.37 -42.48 15.06
C ALA A 53 12.13 -41.15 14.83
N ASN A 54 12.05 -40.60 13.60
CA ASN A 54 12.70 -39.33 13.27
C ASN A 54 12.02 -38.09 13.88
N GLN A 55 10.71 -38.14 14.17
CA GLN A 55 9.98 -37.05 14.81
C GLN A 55 10.31 -36.93 16.31
N LEU A 56 10.60 -38.05 16.96
CA LEU A 56 10.91 -38.09 18.39
C LEU A 56 12.41 -38.08 18.70
N ASN A 57 13.26 -37.97 17.68
CA ASN A 57 14.70 -37.87 17.86
C ASN A 57 15.12 -36.42 18.18
N PRO A 58 15.51 -36.10 19.42
CA PRO A 58 15.92 -34.74 19.80
C PRO A 58 17.20 -34.29 19.10
N ASN A 59 18.00 -35.21 18.55
CA ASN A 59 19.21 -34.91 17.78
C ASN A 59 18.93 -34.71 16.29
N ASN A 60 17.67 -34.74 15.86
CA ASN A 60 17.33 -34.50 14.46
C ASN A 60 17.60 -33.01 14.12
N PRO A 61 18.53 -32.72 13.20
CA PRO A 61 18.96 -31.35 12.90
C PRO A 61 17.83 -30.46 12.37
N ARG A 62 16.74 -31.05 11.86
CA ARG A 62 15.54 -30.29 11.44
C ARG A 62 14.88 -29.56 12.62
N TYR A 63 14.95 -30.11 13.84
CA TYR A 63 14.43 -29.48 15.05
C TYR A 63 15.38 -28.42 15.60
N ALA A 64 16.70 -28.67 15.57
CA ALA A 64 17.71 -27.73 16.08
C ALA A 64 17.63 -26.35 15.40
N GLY A 65 17.46 -26.33 14.07
CA GLY A 65 17.32 -25.07 13.31
C GLY A 65 15.90 -24.50 13.25
N HIS A 66 14.92 -25.06 13.98
CA HIS A 66 13.54 -24.57 13.90
C HIS A 66 13.36 -23.26 14.69
N GLN A 67 13.89 -23.19 15.91
CA GLN A 67 13.81 -21.98 16.75
C GLN A 67 14.55 -20.80 16.11
N GLU A 68 15.74 -21.03 15.57
CA GLU A 68 16.52 -20.00 14.86
C GLU A 68 15.79 -19.48 13.62
N ARG A 69 15.15 -20.36 12.84
CA ARG A 69 14.32 -19.95 11.69
C ARG A 69 13.10 -19.14 12.12
N LEU A 70 12.46 -19.48 13.24
CA LEU A 70 11.35 -18.69 13.78
C LEU A 70 11.81 -17.32 14.25
N ALA A 71 12.93 -17.23 14.95
CA ALA A 71 13.52 -15.97 15.39
C ALA A 71 13.93 -15.09 14.19
N ALA A 72 14.59 -15.68 13.18
CA ALA A 72 14.95 -14.98 11.94
C ALA A 72 13.71 -14.52 11.15
N ALA A 73 12.66 -15.34 11.10
CA ALA A 73 11.40 -14.96 10.47
C ALA A 73 10.70 -13.82 11.22
N ALA A 74 10.72 -13.82 12.55
CA ALA A 74 10.18 -12.74 13.38
C ALA A 74 10.95 -11.42 13.15
N ALA A 75 12.29 -11.48 13.19
CA ALA A 75 13.14 -10.32 12.91
C ALA A 75 12.94 -9.78 11.49
N SER A 76 12.78 -10.67 10.50
CA SER A 76 12.50 -10.28 9.11
C SER A 76 11.15 -9.57 8.96
N ARG A 77 10.09 -10.07 9.64
CA ARG A 77 8.78 -9.40 9.66
C ARG A 77 8.86 -8.02 10.32
N GLU A 78 9.58 -7.90 11.43
CA GLU A 78 9.78 -6.62 12.12
C GLU A 78 10.53 -5.62 11.23
N ALA A 79 11.61 -6.05 10.59
CA ALA A 79 12.36 -5.22 9.64
C ALA A 79 11.48 -4.76 8.47
N ALA A 80 10.63 -5.65 7.93
CA ALA A 80 9.69 -5.30 6.87
C ALA A 80 8.65 -4.26 7.34
N ALA A 81 8.11 -4.39 8.55
CA ALA A 81 7.19 -3.42 9.12
C ALA A 81 7.84 -2.04 9.33
N LEU A 82 9.09 -2.01 9.80
CA LEU A 82 9.85 -0.78 9.96
C LEU A 82 10.11 -0.11 8.60
N HIS A 83 10.43 -0.90 7.57
CA HIS A 83 10.61 -0.40 6.21
C HIS A 83 9.32 0.23 5.65
N GLN A 84 8.17 -0.43 5.82
CA GLN A 84 6.87 0.13 5.41
C GLN A 84 6.56 1.44 6.14
N LYS A 85 6.82 1.49 7.45
CA LYS A 85 6.63 2.71 8.25
C LYS A 85 7.54 3.85 7.76
N ALA A 86 8.79 3.56 7.41
CA ALA A 86 9.71 4.54 6.87
C ALA A 86 9.24 5.08 5.50
N GLN A 87 8.74 4.21 4.63
CA GLN A 87 8.16 4.61 3.34
C GLN A 87 6.94 5.52 3.53
N ALA A 88 6.04 5.19 4.45
CA ALA A 88 4.88 6.01 4.75
C ALA A 88 5.28 7.38 5.31
N ALA A 89 6.27 7.43 6.20
CA ALA A 89 6.80 8.69 6.75
C ALA A 89 7.42 9.57 5.65
N TYR A 90 8.14 8.97 4.70
CA TYR A 90 8.70 9.69 3.54
C TYR A 90 7.60 10.29 2.65
N GLN A 91 6.54 9.53 2.36
CA GLN A 91 5.42 10.04 1.59
C GLN A 91 4.71 11.21 2.28
N TYR A 92 4.53 11.10 3.60
CA TYR A 92 3.92 12.17 4.40
C TYR A 92 4.79 13.45 4.41
N ALA A 93 6.11 13.30 4.52
CA ALA A 93 7.04 14.44 4.46
C ALA A 93 6.94 15.19 3.11
N ASN A 94 6.86 14.45 2.00
CA ASN A 94 6.71 15.06 0.67
C ASN A 94 5.37 15.80 0.52
N GLN A 95 4.29 15.28 1.11
CA GLN A 95 2.99 15.95 1.11
C GLN A 95 3.05 17.27 1.90
N LEU A 96 3.70 17.26 3.07
CA LEU A 96 3.90 18.48 3.86
C LEU A 96 4.68 19.53 3.07
N GLU A 97 5.76 19.13 2.40
CA GLU A 97 6.55 20.04 1.57
C GLU A 97 5.73 20.67 0.43
N ALA A 98 4.91 19.86 -0.26
CA ALA A 98 4.01 20.36 -1.29
C ALA A 98 3.00 21.38 -0.74
N THR A 99 2.37 21.10 0.40
CA THR A 99 1.40 22.02 1.02
C THR A 99 2.05 23.32 1.51
N ALA A 100 3.29 23.26 2.00
CA ALA A 100 4.03 24.45 2.42
C ALA A 100 4.35 25.37 1.23
N LEU A 101 4.69 24.77 0.08
CA LEU A 101 4.96 25.53 -1.14
C LEU A 101 3.69 26.19 -1.69
N GLU A 102 2.58 25.48 -1.74
CA GLU A 102 1.28 26.04 -2.15
C GLU A 102 0.84 27.19 -1.23
N ALA A 103 1.01 27.04 0.10
CA ALA A 103 0.71 28.10 1.05
C ALA A 103 1.59 29.35 0.84
N GLN A 104 2.87 29.16 0.51
CA GLN A 104 3.78 30.26 0.20
C GLN A 104 3.37 30.99 -1.09
N GLU A 105 2.97 30.24 -2.12
CA GLU A 105 2.48 30.83 -3.36
C GLU A 105 1.19 31.63 -3.14
N ALA A 106 0.24 31.09 -2.36
CA ALA A 106 -0.98 31.81 -1.99
C ALA A 106 -0.69 33.11 -1.22
N ALA A 107 0.26 33.08 -0.27
CA ALA A 107 0.68 34.27 0.45
C ALA A 107 1.30 35.33 -0.48
N ASN A 108 2.10 34.89 -1.46
CA ASN A 108 2.68 35.78 -2.46
C ASN A 108 1.61 36.40 -3.37
N GLN A 109 0.59 35.65 -3.78
CA GLN A 109 -0.53 36.16 -4.57
C GLN A 109 -1.32 37.22 -3.79
N LEU A 110 -1.70 36.93 -2.54
CA LEU A 110 -2.39 37.90 -1.68
C LEU A 110 -1.58 39.18 -1.48
N HIS A 111 -0.26 39.06 -1.35
CA HIS A 111 0.61 40.23 -1.24
C HIS A 111 0.59 41.10 -2.50
N GLN A 112 0.63 40.49 -3.69
CA GLN A 112 0.54 41.21 -4.97
C GLN A 112 -0.82 41.90 -5.15
N GLU A 113 -1.91 41.22 -4.80
CA GLU A 113 -3.25 41.79 -4.84
C GLU A 113 -3.39 42.98 -3.88
N ALA A 114 -2.84 42.88 -2.66
CA ALA A 114 -2.84 43.96 -1.69
C ALA A 114 -2.10 45.20 -2.23
N ILE A 115 -0.96 45.01 -2.90
CA ILE A 115 -0.22 46.11 -3.54
C ILE A 115 -1.07 46.77 -4.63
N LEU A 116 -1.71 45.98 -5.51
CA LEU A 116 -2.55 46.51 -6.57
C LEU A 116 -3.76 47.28 -6.02
N CYS A 117 -4.40 46.75 -4.97
CA CYS A 117 -5.53 47.41 -4.31
C CYS A 117 -5.12 48.76 -3.69
N ALA A 118 -3.95 48.80 -3.04
CA ALA A 118 -3.40 50.04 -2.49
C ALA A 118 -3.09 51.08 -3.59
N GLN A 119 -2.52 50.64 -4.72
CA GLN A 119 -2.27 51.51 -5.88
C GLN A 119 -3.58 52.08 -6.43
N GLN A 120 -4.62 51.25 -6.62
CA GLN A 120 -5.93 51.70 -7.09
C GLN A 120 -6.58 52.72 -6.15
N ALA A 121 -6.53 52.47 -4.84
CA ALA A 121 -7.05 53.39 -3.83
C ALA A 121 -6.37 54.77 -3.89
N SER A 122 -5.04 54.79 -4.10
CA SER A 122 -4.29 56.05 -4.22
C SER A 122 -4.70 56.89 -5.44
N MET A 123 -4.96 56.25 -6.59
CA MET A 123 -5.39 56.93 -7.81
C MET A 123 -6.81 57.53 -7.67
N GLY A 124 -7.72 56.81 -7.01
CA GLY A 124 -9.08 57.30 -6.72
C GLY A 124 -9.10 58.47 -5.72
N ALA A 125 -8.17 58.50 -4.77
CA ALA A 125 -8.08 59.59 -3.79
C ALA A 125 -7.61 60.92 -4.42
N ASN A 126 -6.67 60.87 -5.37
CA ASN A 126 -6.17 62.08 -6.05
C ASN A 126 -7.24 62.73 -6.92
N THR A 127 -8.04 61.94 -7.64
CA THR A 127 -9.13 62.45 -8.49
C THR A 127 -10.28 63.10 -7.68
N ARG A 128 -10.54 62.65 -6.45
CA ARG A 128 -11.53 63.30 -5.55
C ARG A 128 -11.04 64.60 -4.93
N ARG A 129 -9.74 64.82 -4.76
CA ARG A 129 -9.22 66.05 -4.15
C ARG A 129 -9.33 67.26 -5.08
N GLU A 130 -9.15 67.05 -6.38
CA GLU A 130 -9.22 68.14 -7.37
C GLU A 130 -10.67 68.63 -7.60
N SER A 131 -11.66 67.75 -7.50
CA SER A 131 -13.07 68.12 -7.69
C SER A 131 -13.67 68.93 -6.53
N VAL A 132 -13.14 68.78 -5.31
CA VAL A 132 -13.62 69.54 -4.13
C VAL A 132 -12.98 70.94 -4.03
N SER A 133 -11.81 71.15 -4.64
CA SER A 133 -11.08 72.43 -4.57
C SER A 133 -11.67 73.56 -5.45
N MET A 134 -12.70 73.29 -6.27
CA MET A 134 -13.22 74.26 -7.25
C MET A 134 -14.54 74.96 -6.86
N SER A 135 -15.24 74.56 -5.79
CA SER A 135 -16.57 75.15 -5.43
C SER A 135 -16.56 76.16 -4.27
N GLY A 136 -15.39 76.45 -3.68
CA GLY A 136 -15.30 77.16 -2.40
C GLY A 136 -14.80 78.61 -2.43
N ARG A 137 -15.00 79.38 -3.52
CA ARG A 137 -14.71 80.83 -3.47
C ARG A 137 -15.91 81.58 -2.87
N PRO A 138 -15.82 82.14 -1.64
CA PRO A 138 -16.87 82.98 -1.12
C PRO A 138 -16.98 84.25 -1.97
N PHE A 139 -18.15 84.47 -2.53
CA PHE A 139 -18.50 85.69 -3.25
C PHE A 139 -18.64 86.81 -2.20
N THR A 140 -17.58 87.58 -1.96
CA THR A 140 -17.65 88.80 -1.17
C THR A 140 -18.32 89.90 -2.00
N ARG A 141 -19.41 90.43 -1.45
CA ARG A 141 -20.27 91.47 -2.02
C ARG A 141 -19.73 92.86 -1.73
#